data_AF-A0A965A8E9-F1
#
_entry.id   AF-A0A965A8E9-F1
#
_cell.length_a   1.000
_cell.length_b   1.000
_cell.length_c   1.000
_cell.angle_alpha   90.00
_cell.angle_beta   90.00
_cell.angle_gamma   90.00
#
_symmetry.space_group_name_H-M   'P 1'
#
loop_
_entity.id
_entity.type
_entity.pdbx_description
1 polymer ?
#
loop_
_entity_poly.entity_id
_entity_poly.type
_entity_poly.pdbx_seq_one_letter_code
_entity_poly.pdbx_strand_id
1 'polypeptide(L)' 'MTDVHFPFEQLRSFALTIFTKIGCSPEDATLATNVLLSADLRGIDSHGLARLSGYVRLWEAKRINAQANVKVVYETP' A
#
# COMPACT_ATOMS: atom_id res chain seq x y z
N MET A 1 3.87 22.26 -16.79
CA MET A 1 3.54 21.88 -15.40
C MET A 1 4.83 21.94 -14.62
N THR A 2 4.85 22.55 -13.45
CA THR A 2 6.00 22.50 -12.54
C THR A 2 5.99 21.16 -11.83
N ASP A 3 7.10 20.43 -11.92
CA ASP A 3 7.27 19.19 -11.17
C ASP A 3 7.38 19.51 -9.68
N VAL A 4 6.51 18.86 -8.89
CA VAL A 4 6.49 19.00 -7.43
C VAL A 4 7.18 17.78 -6.84
N HIS A 5 8.26 18.03 -6.09
CA HIS A 5 8.97 16.98 -5.36
C HIS A 5 8.48 16.90 -3.92
N PHE A 6 8.13 15.69 -3.49
CA PHE A 6 7.74 15.41 -2.11
C PHE A 6 8.84 14.59 -1.41
N PRO A 7 9.21 14.92 -0.16
CA PRO A 7 10.10 14.09 0.64
C PRO A 7 9.54 12.68 0.85
N PHE A 8 10.42 11.67 0.79
CA PHE A 8 10.06 10.27 0.96
C PHE A 8 9.27 10.01 2.26
N GLU A 9 9.73 10.54 3.41
CA GLU A 9 9.04 10.32 4.69
C GLU A 9 7.64 10.94 4.75
N GLN A 10 7.39 12.03 4.00
CA GLN A 10 6.06 12.60 3.89
C GLN A 10 5.12 11.64 3.15
N LEU A 11 5.58 11.11 2.02
CA LEU A 11 4.84 10.15 1.21
C LEU A 11 4.61 8.82 1.96
N ARG A 12 5.62 8.37 2.71
CA ARG A 12 5.54 7.19 3.59
C ARG A 12 4.53 7.36 4.70
N SER A 13 4.57 8.47 5.42
CA SER A 13 3.61 8.76 6.48
C SER A 13 2.18 8.85 5.94
N PHE A 14 2.01 9.44 4.75
CA PHE A 14 0.72 9.54 4.08
C PHE A 14 0.12 8.18 3.71
N ALA A 15 0.87 7.34 3.00
CA ALA A 15 0.43 6.00 2.62
C ALA A 15 0.15 5.11 3.85
N LEU A 16 1.06 5.14 4.83
CA LEU A 16 0.92 4.36 6.06
C LEU A 16 -0.35 4.74 6.81
N THR A 17 -0.63 6.04 6.94
CA THR A 17 -1.86 6.54 7.60
C THR A 17 -3.11 6.02 6.90
N ILE A 18 -3.11 5.97 5.57
CA ILE A 18 -4.27 5.48 4.80
C ILE A 18 -4.46 3.97 5.00
N PHE A 19 -3.40 3.16 4.87
CA PHE A 19 -3.50 1.72 5.08
C PHE A 19 -3.94 1.36 6.51
N THR A 20 -3.42 2.07 7.51
CA THR A 20 -3.86 1.92 8.90
C THR A 20 -5.35 2.29 9.06
N LYS A 21 -5.81 3.38 8.43
CA LYS A 21 -7.23 3.81 8.51
C LYS A 21 -8.20 2.85 7.84
N ILE A 22 -7.81 2.16 6.77
CA ILE A 22 -8.65 1.13 6.14
C ILE A 22 -8.63 -0.21 6.90
N GLY A 23 -7.87 -0.29 8.00
CA GLY A 23 -7.92 -1.41 8.95
C GLY A 23 -6.83 -2.47 8.79
N CYS A 24 -5.77 -2.19 8.02
CA CYS A 24 -4.61 -3.06 7.97
C CYS A 24 -3.91 -3.15 9.33
N SER A 25 -3.29 -4.30 9.62
CA SER A 25 -2.36 -4.44 10.74
C SER A 25 -1.17 -3.48 10.57
N PRO A 26 -0.44 -3.11 11.65
CA PRO A 26 0.78 -2.31 11.54
C PRO A 26 1.80 -2.89 10.56
N GLU A 27 1.93 -4.22 10.54
CA GLU A 27 2.82 -4.97 9.67
C GLU A 27 2.39 -4.86 8.21
N ASP A 28 1.12 -5.13 7.91
CA ASP A 28 0.58 -5.08 6.54
C ASP A 28 0.56 -3.65 5.98
N ALA A 29 0.20 -2.67 6.82
CA ALA A 29 0.19 -1.26 6.43
C ALA A 29 1.60 -0.78 6.08
N THR A 30 2.60 -1.21 6.85
CA THR A 30 4.02 -0.92 6.59
C THR A 30 4.48 -1.59 5.30
N LEU A 31 4.16 -2.88 5.11
CA LEU A 31 4.52 -3.63 3.92
C LEU A 31 3.92 -2.99 2.65
N ALA A 32 2.61 -2.73 2.64
CA ALA A 32 1.91 -2.14 1.50
C ALA A 32 2.48 -0.75 1.14
N THR A 33 2.74 0.07 2.16
CA THR A 33 3.39 1.39 1.98
C THR A 33 4.77 1.26 1.33
N ASN A 34 5.61 0.37 1.86
CA ASN A 34 6.97 0.17 1.35
C ASN A 34 6.96 -0.36 -0.08
N VAL A 35 6.04 -1.26 -0.44
CA VAL A 35 5.91 -1.78 -1.81
C VAL A 35 5.59 -0.65 -2.79
N LEU A 36 4.58 0.18 -2.50
CA LEU A 36 4.21 1.30 -3.39
C LEU A 36 5.38 2.29 -3.54
N LEU A 37 5.99 2.71 -2.43
CA LEU A 37 7.10 3.66 -2.50
C LEU A 37 8.36 3.07 -3.14
N SER A 38 8.58 1.76 -3.02
CA SER A 38 9.68 1.11 -3.73
C SER A 38 9.53 1.22 -5.24
N ALA A 39 8.30 1.17 -5.77
CA ALA A 39 8.02 1.37 -7.19
C ALA A 39 8.28 2.82 -7.61
N ASP A 40 7.82 3.80 -6.82
CA ASP A 40 8.10 5.23 -7.09
C ASP A 40 9.62 5.51 -7.09
N LEU A 41 10.36 5.02 -6.10
CA LEU A 41 11.82 5.19 -6.02
C LEU A 41 12.59 4.54 -7.18
N ARG A 42 11.99 3.54 -7.84
CA ARG A 42 12.56 2.86 -9.00
C ARG A 42 12.10 3.48 -10.33
N GLY A 43 11.32 4.55 -10.29
CA GLY A 43 10.75 5.20 -11.48
C GLY A 43 9.67 4.38 -12.18
N ILE A 44 8.97 3.50 -11.45
CA ILE A 44 7.86 2.68 -11.95
C ILE A 44 6.53 3.27 -11.44
N ASP A 45 6.24 4.49 -11.86
CA ASP A 45 5.12 5.30 -11.33
C ASP A 45 3.76 4.61 -11.46
N SER A 46 3.59 3.77 -12.49
CA SER A 46 2.37 2.99 -12.73
C SER A 46 2.05 1.98 -11.61
N HIS A 47 3.01 1.65 -10.75
CA HIS A 47 2.88 0.69 -9.66
C HIS A 47 3.10 1.30 -8.27
N GLY A 48 3.39 2.61 -8.18
CA GLY A 48 3.64 3.29 -6.92
C GLY A 48 2.41 3.96 -6.32
N LEU A 49 2.60 5.12 -5.68
CA LEU A 49 1.54 5.83 -4.95
C LEU A 49 0.30 6.16 -5.80
N ALA A 50 0.45 6.28 -7.11
CA ALA A 50 -0.67 6.43 -8.04
C ALA A 50 -1.76 5.33 -7.87
N ARG A 51 -1.37 4.14 -7.36
CA ARG A 51 -2.27 3.01 -7.11
C ARG A 51 -3.03 3.09 -5.78
N LEU A 52 -2.61 3.95 -4.84
CA LEU A 52 -3.16 3.99 -3.47
C LEU A 52 -4.68 4.21 -3.45
N SER A 53 -5.17 5.14 -4.27
CA SER A 53 -6.62 5.39 -4.40
C SER A 53 -7.39 4.17 -4.90
N GLY A 54 -6.77 3.34 -5.74
CA GLY A 54 -7.35 2.08 -6.22
C GLY A 54 -7.50 1.05 -5.10
N TYR A 55 -6.53 0.94 -4.19
CA TYR A 55 -6.63 0.07 -3.02
C TYR A 55 -7.78 0.48 -2.10
N VAL A 56 -7.95 1.79 -1.86
CA VAL A 56 -9.09 2.31 -1.08
C VAL A 56 -10.41 1.94 -1.74
N ARG A 57 -10.56 2.15 -3.05
CA ARG A 57 -11.79 1.78 -3.79
C ARG A 57 -12.10 0.28 -3.73
N LEU A 58 -11.07 -0.57 -3.83
CA LEU A 58 -11.24 -2.01 -3.73
C LEU A 58 -11.64 -2.45 -2.32
N TRP A 59 -11.11 -1.80 -1.29
CA TRP A 59 -11.52 -2.00 0.09
C TRP A 59 -12.96 -1.55 0.33
N GLU A 60 -13.36 -0.36 -0.11
CA GLU A 60 -14.74 0.13 -0.04
C GLU A 60 -15.73 -0.82 -0.71
N ALA A 61 -15.34 -1.39 -1.86
CA ALA A 61 -16.11 -2.39 -2.60
C ALA A 61 -16.07 -3.80 -1.96
N LYS A 62 -15.45 -3.98 -0.78
CA LYS A 62 -15.25 -5.27 -0.09
C LYS A 62 -14.54 -6.33 -0.94
N ARG A 63 -13.71 -5.90 -1.89
CA ARG A 63 -12.89 -6.77 -2.77
C ARG A 63 -11.49 -7.02 -2.21
N ILE A 64 -11.07 -6.25 -1.20
CA ILE A 64 -9.87 -6.47 -0.42
C ILE A 64 -10.27 -6.67 1.04
N ASN A 65 -9.73 -7.72 1.65
CA ASN A 65 -9.82 -7.93 3.09
C ASN A 65 -8.58 -7.31 3.76
N ALA A 66 -8.76 -6.18 4.45
CA ALA A 66 -7.68 -5.50 5.16
C ALA A 66 -7.22 -6.26 6.42
N GLN A 67 -8.01 -7.21 6.91
CA GLN A 67 -7.74 -8.06 8.07
C GLN A 67 -7.67 -9.53 7.62
N ALA A 68 -6.85 -9.79 6.61
CA ALA A 68 -6.68 -11.13 6.07
C ALA A 68 -5.96 -12.04 7.07
N ASN A 69 -6.54 -13.21 7.33
CA ASN A 69 -5.88 -14.29 8.06
C ASN A 69 -5.38 -15.33 7.05
N VAL A 70 -4.19 -15.07 6.48
CA VAL A 70 -3.56 -15.96 5.50
C VAL A 70 -3.17 -17.26 6.18
N LYS A 71 -3.53 -18.40 5.58
CA LYS A 71 -3.27 -19.73 6.14
C LYS A 71 -2.67 -20.64 5.08
N VAL A 72 -1.71 -21.45 5.50
CA VAL A 72 -1.25 -22.61 4.73
C VAL A 72 -2.33 -23.68 4.84
N VAL A 73 -2.93 -24.05 3.71
CA VAL A 73 -3.94 -25.13 3.65
C VAL A 73 -3.32 -26.49 3.33
N TYR A 74 -2.14 -26.49 2.73
CA TYR A 74 -1.36 -27.65 2.36
C TYR A 74 0.08 -27.21 2.09
N GLU A 75 1.07 -27.99 2.54
CA GLU A 75 2.50 -27.75 2.35
C GLU A 75 3.20 -29.11 2.22
N THR A 76 4.19 -29.19 1.33
CA THR A 76 5.11 -30.34 1.19
C THR A 76 6.54 -29.82 1.24
N PRO A 77 7.51 -30.64 1.69
CA PRO A 77 8.94 -30.31 1.64
C PRO A 77 9.43 -29.96 0.22
#